data_AF-A0A7C7DY22-F1
#
_entry.id   AF-A0A7C7DY22-F1
#
_cell.length_a   1.000
_cell.length_b   1.000
_cell.length_c   1.000
_cell.angle_alpha   90.00
_cell.angle_beta   90.00
_cell.angle_gamma   90.00
#
_symmetry.space_group_name_H-M   'P 1'
#
loop_
_entity.id
_entity.type
_entity.pdbx_description
1 polymer ?
#
loop_
_entity_poly.entity_id
_entity_poly.type
_entity_poly.pdbx_seq_one_letter_code
_entity_poly.pdbx_strand_id
1 'polypeptide(L)'
;MLYNINWDVYPDWVRFLNRETRPENCENSASGRQKHVHEFVGSTGFEDDSTLHNHRFAGVTGQAIPIHGGSHKHRIFTNTDFFNNHFHEIEDFTGPAIDVGNGRHVHFVRGKTTVNDRHAHNYRFATLIENPVAFRDE
;
A
#
# COMPACT_ATOMS: atom_id res chain seq x y z
N MET A 1 28.69 -33.47 -1.58
CA MET A 1 27.47 -33.10 -0.84
C MET A 1 27.69 -31.73 -0.25
N LEU A 2 27.05 -30.71 -0.81
CA LEU A 2 27.03 -29.35 -0.27
C LEU A 2 25.58 -29.08 0.14
N TYR A 3 25.39 -28.76 1.41
CA TYR A 3 24.07 -28.55 2.01
C TYR A 3 23.50 -27.23 1.50
N ASN A 4 22.42 -27.31 0.73
CA ASN A 4 21.58 -26.19 0.35
C ASN A 4 20.70 -25.84 1.56
N ILE A 5 21.09 -24.82 2.32
CA ILE A 5 20.27 -24.27 3.41
C ILE A 5 19.26 -23.32 2.75
N ASN A 6 17.99 -23.73 2.73
CA ASN A 6 16.88 -22.95 2.21
C ASN A 6 16.54 -21.84 3.23
N TRP A 7 16.83 -20.59 2.90
CA TRP A 7 16.61 -19.43 3.78
C TRP A 7 15.22 -18.78 3.63
N ASP A 8 14.23 -19.53 3.15
CA ASP A 8 12.83 -19.08 3.13
C ASP A 8 12.20 -19.17 4.53
N VAL A 9 12.70 -18.32 5.44
CA VAL A 9 12.00 -17.99 6.68
C VAL A 9 10.96 -16.93 6.32
N TYR A 10 9.76 -17.38 5.97
CA TYR A 10 8.61 -16.49 5.86
C TYR A 10 8.41 -15.77 7.19
N PRO A 11 8.38 -14.43 7.23
CA PRO A 11 8.03 -13.70 8.44
C PRO A 11 6.62 -14.09 8.91
N ASP A 12 6.39 -14.14 10.22
CA ASP A 12 5.11 -14.50 10.84
C ASP A 12 3.91 -13.62 10.41
N TRP A 13 4.16 -12.50 9.70
CA TRP A 13 3.13 -11.65 9.11
C TRP A 13 2.66 -12.09 7.71
N VAL A 14 3.36 -13.03 7.06
CA VAL A 14 2.87 -13.76 5.86
C VAL A 14 2.09 -15.00 6.31
N ARG A 15 1.13 -14.81 7.20
CA ARG A 15 0.12 -15.83 7.52
C ARG A 15 -1.12 -15.50 6.72
N PHE A 16 -1.42 -16.30 5.70
CA PHE A 16 -2.80 -16.42 5.23
C PHE A 16 -3.61 -16.90 6.44
N LEU A 17 -4.32 -15.99 7.11
CA LEU A 17 -5.25 -16.34 8.16
C LEU A 17 -6.24 -17.33 7.55
N ASN A 18 -6.11 -18.60 7.96
CA ASN A 18 -7.03 -19.65 7.58
C ASN A 18 -8.41 -19.19 8.09
N ARG A 19 -9.30 -18.84 7.16
CA ARG A 19 -10.61 -18.25 7.45
C ARG A 19 -11.62 -19.34 7.85
N GLU A 20 -11.18 -20.30 8.64
CA GLU A 20 -12.03 -21.37 9.16
C GLU A 20 -11.83 -21.41 10.66
N THR A 21 -12.96 -21.36 11.40
CA THR A 21 -13.10 -21.32 12.87
C THR A 21 -13.14 -19.92 13.52
N ARG A 22 -14.18 -19.14 13.18
CA ARG A 22 -14.85 -18.32 14.21
C ARG A 22 -16.30 -18.76 14.30
N PRO A 23 -16.82 -19.12 15.49
CA PRO A 23 -18.22 -19.47 15.65
C PRO A 23 -19.07 -18.24 15.35
N GLU A 24 -20.09 -18.45 14.54
CA GLU A 24 -21.03 -17.44 14.08
C GLU A 24 -21.84 -16.92 15.27
N ASN A 25 -21.51 -15.73 15.75
CA ASN A 25 -22.40 -14.97 16.62
C ASN A 25 -23.07 -13.90 15.75
N CYS A 26 -24.25 -14.25 15.25
CA CYS A 26 -25.07 -13.47 14.35
C CYS A 26 -25.78 -12.32 15.10
N GLU A 27 -25.10 -11.19 15.35
CA GLU A 27 -25.77 -9.91 15.65
C GLU A 27 -24.94 -8.70 15.16
N ASN A 28 -24.93 -8.49 13.84
CA ASN A 28 -24.94 -7.16 13.18
C ASN A 28 -24.85 -7.36 11.66
N SER A 29 -26.00 -7.57 11.01
CA SER A 29 -26.12 -7.51 9.56
C SER A 29 -26.13 -6.05 9.05
N ALA A 30 -25.12 -5.26 9.43
CA ALA A 30 -24.64 -4.20 8.56
C ALA A 30 -23.60 -4.84 7.64
N SER A 31 -24.04 -5.54 6.61
CA SER A 31 -23.14 -6.16 5.63
C SER A 31 -22.38 -5.04 4.92
N GLY A 32 -21.22 -4.65 5.45
CA GLY A 32 -20.35 -3.65 4.86
C GLY A 32 -19.90 -4.16 3.49
N ARG A 33 -20.58 -3.74 2.43
CA ARG A 33 -20.16 -4.04 1.05
C ARG A 33 -18.71 -3.62 0.91
N GLN A 34 -17.88 -4.50 0.34
CA GLN A 34 -16.50 -4.16 0.02
C GLN A 34 -16.50 -2.96 -0.92
N LYS A 35 -15.60 -2.01 -0.66
CA LYS A 35 -15.38 -0.83 -1.50
C LYS A 35 -14.12 -1.00 -2.33
N HIS A 36 -14.00 -0.26 -3.43
CA HIS A 36 -12.84 -0.33 -4.30
C HIS A 36 -11.55 0.08 -3.56
N VAL A 37 -10.45 -0.33 -4.16
CA VAL A 37 -9.06 -0.13 -3.72
C VAL A 37 -8.23 0.21 -4.96
N HIS A 38 -7.04 0.74 -4.76
CA HIS A 38 -6.10 0.96 -5.84
C HIS A 38 -4.79 0.21 -5.59
N GLU A 39 -4.20 -0.29 -6.66
CA GLU A 39 -2.79 -0.68 -6.66
C GLU A 39 -1.91 0.57 -6.59
N PHE A 40 -0.69 0.41 -6.09
CA PHE A 40 0.32 1.45 -6.16
C PHE A 40 1.72 0.85 -6.24
N VAL A 41 2.60 1.60 -6.90
CA VAL A 41 4.03 1.34 -6.96
C VAL A 41 4.77 2.65 -6.78
N GLY A 42 5.97 2.60 -6.21
CA GLY A 42 6.74 3.80 -5.98
C GLY A 42 8.20 3.52 -5.64
N SER A 43 8.91 4.62 -5.43
CA SER A 43 10.26 4.61 -4.92
C SER A 43 10.41 5.76 -3.94
N THR A 44 11.28 5.58 -2.96
CA THR A 44 11.69 6.67 -2.09
C THR A 44 12.65 7.60 -2.83
N GLY A 45 12.76 8.84 -2.35
CA GLY A 45 13.82 9.75 -2.74
C GLY A 45 15.16 9.32 -2.18
N PHE A 46 16.23 9.90 -2.68
CA PHE A 46 17.57 9.65 -2.16
C PHE A 46 17.71 10.15 -0.72
N GLU A 47 18.55 9.46 0.05
CA GLU A 47 19.03 9.97 1.33
C GLU A 47 19.84 11.26 1.11
N ASP A 48 19.74 12.22 2.04
CA ASP A 48 20.49 13.48 1.98
C ASP A 48 21.97 13.32 2.41
N ASP A 49 22.40 12.11 2.81
CA ASP A 49 23.72 11.84 3.38
C ASP A 49 24.56 10.76 2.64
N SER A 50 25.70 10.41 3.25
CA SER A 50 26.83 9.64 2.74
C SER A 50 26.54 8.26 2.15
N THR A 51 25.36 7.67 2.35
CA THR A 51 24.94 6.46 1.63
C THR A 51 23.84 6.79 0.65
N LEU A 52 24.18 7.37 -0.51
CA LEU A 52 23.21 7.71 -1.54
C LEU A 52 22.48 6.46 -2.06
N HIS A 53 21.35 6.12 -1.46
CA HIS A 53 20.47 5.03 -1.88
C HIS A 53 19.01 5.41 -1.77
N ASN A 54 18.17 4.54 -2.31
CA ASN A 54 16.73 4.62 -2.22
C ASN A 54 16.13 3.21 -2.18
N HIS A 55 14.83 3.16 -1.93
CA HIS A 55 14.08 1.93 -1.87
C HIS A 55 12.90 1.94 -2.82
N ARG A 56 12.42 0.76 -3.21
CA ARG A 56 11.20 0.56 -4.00
C ARG A 56 10.09 0.01 -3.12
N PHE A 57 8.84 0.26 -3.48
CA PHE A 57 7.70 -0.31 -2.79
C PHE A 57 6.52 -0.52 -3.74
N ALA A 58 5.64 -1.43 -3.37
CA ALA A 58 4.39 -1.72 -4.05
C ALA A 58 3.32 -2.16 -3.04
N GLY A 59 2.06 -2.08 -3.43
CA GLY A 59 0.96 -2.56 -2.60
C GLY A 59 -0.41 -2.27 -3.18
N VAL A 60 -1.43 -2.53 -2.36
CA VAL A 60 -2.82 -2.19 -2.63
C VAL A 60 -3.34 -1.40 -1.44
N THR A 61 -4.09 -0.34 -1.69
CA THR A 61 -4.64 0.50 -0.64
C THR A 61 -5.70 -0.24 0.19
N GLY A 62 -6.03 0.28 1.38
CA GLY A 62 -7.24 -0.08 2.09
C GLY A 62 -8.51 0.35 1.33
N GLN A 63 -9.68 -0.07 1.81
CA GLN A 63 -10.98 0.28 1.23
C GLN A 63 -11.25 1.79 1.30
N ALA A 64 -12.02 2.31 0.33
CA ALA A 64 -12.40 3.72 0.26
C ALA A 64 -13.08 4.24 1.56
N ILE A 65 -12.53 5.32 2.11
CA ILE A 65 -13.02 6.03 3.30
C ILE A 65 -13.61 7.38 2.83
N PRO A 66 -14.93 7.57 2.93
CA PRO A 66 -15.58 8.82 2.52
C PRO A 66 -15.02 10.04 3.25
N ILE A 67 -14.89 11.15 2.53
CA ILE A 67 -14.57 12.47 3.09
C ILE A 67 -15.65 13.48 2.65
N HIS A 68 -15.64 14.67 3.24
CA HIS A 68 -16.59 15.73 2.87
C HIS A 68 -16.42 16.16 1.40
N GLY A 69 -17.50 16.60 0.76
CA GLY A 69 -17.47 17.09 -0.63
C GLY A 69 -17.54 16.00 -1.71
N GLY A 70 -18.03 14.79 -1.38
CA GLY A 70 -18.29 13.74 -2.38
C GLY A 70 -17.06 12.97 -2.85
N SER A 71 -15.92 13.10 -2.16
CA SER A 71 -14.69 12.37 -2.47
C SER A 71 -14.40 11.28 -1.41
N HIS A 72 -13.27 10.59 -1.54
CA HIS A 72 -12.79 9.62 -0.56
C HIS A 72 -11.26 9.57 -0.54
N LYS A 73 -10.72 8.90 0.48
CA LYS A 73 -9.29 8.59 0.62
C LYS A 73 -9.10 7.12 0.99
N HIS A 74 -7.88 6.63 0.92
CA HIS A 74 -7.53 5.28 1.35
C HIS A 74 -6.38 5.30 2.36
N ARG A 75 -6.36 4.37 3.32
CA ARG A 75 -5.16 4.11 4.13
C ARG A 75 -4.19 3.27 3.31
N ILE A 76 -2.91 3.54 3.43
CA ILE A 76 -1.83 2.67 2.92
C ILE A 76 -1.00 2.16 4.10
N PHE A 77 -0.56 0.92 3.97
CA PHE A 77 0.39 0.31 4.88
C PHE A 77 1.22 -0.68 4.06
N THR A 78 2.51 -0.41 3.89
CA THR A 78 3.43 -1.29 3.15
C THR A 78 4.86 -1.14 3.68
N ASN A 79 5.73 -2.05 3.27
CA ASN A 79 7.16 -1.94 3.47
C ASN A 79 7.84 -1.61 2.14
N THR A 80 9.01 -1.01 2.24
CA THR A 80 9.93 -0.94 1.12
C THR A 80 10.64 -2.28 0.89
N ASP A 81 11.31 -2.41 -0.24
CA ASP A 81 12.25 -3.50 -0.47
C ASP A 81 13.41 -3.47 0.53
N PHE A 82 14.06 -4.63 0.66
CA PHE A 82 15.29 -4.78 1.43
C PHE A 82 16.48 -4.42 0.55
N PHE A 83 17.05 -3.25 0.77
CA PHE A 83 18.23 -2.75 0.06
C PHE A 83 19.21 -2.15 1.07
N ASN A 84 20.51 -2.24 0.80
CA ASN A 84 21.54 -1.73 1.70
C ASN A 84 21.37 -2.15 3.19
N ASN A 85 21.00 -3.42 3.40
CA ASN A 85 20.83 -4.06 4.70
C ASN A 85 19.68 -3.52 5.59
N HIS A 86 18.70 -2.80 5.04
CA HIS A 86 17.49 -2.43 5.77
C HIS A 86 16.28 -2.23 4.84
N PHE A 87 15.13 -1.97 5.45
CA PHE A 87 13.90 -1.55 4.79
C PHE A 87 13.20 -0.54 5.71
N HIS A 88 12.24 0.20 5.17
CA HIS A 88 11.38 1.08 5.95
C HIS A 88 9.91 0.72 5.80
N GLU A 89 9.10 1.15 6.75
CA GLU A 89 7.64 1.05 6.67
C GLU A 89 7.05 2.38 6.16
N ILE A 90 5.92 2.28 5.48
CA ILE A 90 5.11 3.38 4.96
C ILE A 90 3.70 3.20 5.49
N GLU A 91 3.26 4.15 6.32
CA GLU A 91 1.87 4.29 6.74
C GLU A 91 1.38 5.71 6.45
N ASP A 92 0.33 5.84 5.65
CA ASP A 92 -0.23 7.15 5.28
C ASP A 92 -1.70 7.03 4.85
N PHE A 93 -2.31 8.16 4.54
CA PHE A 93 -3.54 8.25 3.77
C PHE A 93 -3.29 8.90 2.41
N THR A 94 -4.02 8.44 1.41
CA THR A 94 -4.06 9.14 0.14
C THR A 94 -4.74 10.50 0.27
N GLY A 95 -4.45 11.39 -0.69
CA GLY A 95 -5.28 12.57 -0.92
C GLY A 95 -6.68 12.21 -1.45
N PRO A 96 -7.55 13.22 -1.67
CA PRO A 96 -8.83 13.07 -2.34
C PRO A 96 -8.68 12.44 -3.72
N ALA A 97 -9.76 11.86 -4.24
CA ALA A 97 -9.83 11.37 -5.61
C ALA A 97 -9.58 12.51 -6.62
N ILE A 98 -8.74 12.23 -7.62
CA ILE A 98 -8.41 13.13 -8.72
C ILE A 98 -8.90 12.50 -10.01
N ASP A 99 -9.91 13.12 -10.60
CA ASP A 99 -10.54 12.67 -11.84
C ASP A 99 -9.53 12.62 -12.99
N VAL A 100 -9.53 11.50 -13.72
CA VAL A 100 -8.72 11.27 -14.93
C VAL A 100 -9.58 10.97 -16.16
N GLY A 101 -10.89 11.24 -16.08
CA GLY A 101 -11.88 11.08 -17.14
C GLY A 101 -12.62 9.75 -17.11
N ASN A 102 -13.83 9.76 -17.67
CA ASN A 102 -14.73 8.60 -17.80
C ASN A 102 -15.05 7.94 -16.44
N GLY A 103 -15.25 8.76 -15.41
CA GLY A 103 -15.60 8.28 -14.07
C GLY A 103 -14.48 7.52 -13.36
N ARG A 104 -13.23 7.67 -13.78
CA ARG A 104 -12.05 7.06 -13.14
C ARG A 104 -11.25 8.12 -12.41
N HIS A 105 -10.53 7.70 -11.38
CA HIS A 105 -9.63 8.58 -10.65
C HIS A 105 -8.35 7.87 -10.19
N VAL A 106 -7.41 8.69 -9.72
CA VAL A 106 -6.22 8.28 -8.96
C VAL A 106 -6.16 9.08 -7.67
N HIS A 107 -5.23 8.72 -6.78
CA HIS A 107 -4.90 9.52 -5.62
C HIS A 107 -3.40 9.78 -5.54
N PHE A 108 -3.00 10.96 -5.06
CA PHE A 108 -1.60 11.24 -4.71
C PHE A 108 -1.32 10.95 -3.23
N VAL A 109 -0.09 10.54 -2.95
CA VAL A 109 0.44 10.39 -1.61
C VAL A 109 1.81 11.05 -1.53
N ARG A 110 2.11 11.70 -0.40
CA ARG A 110 3.43 12.26 -0.09
C ARG A 110 3.67 12.13 1.41
N GLY A 111 4.84 11.62 1.77
CA GLY A 111 5.18 11.44 3.16
C GLY A 111 6.65 11.09 3.34
N LYS A 112 6.97 10.57 4.51
CA LYS A 112 8.30 10.13 4.88
C LYS A 112 8.21 8.74 5.51
N THR A 113 9.17 7.89 5.24
CA THR A 113 9.21 6.53 5.79
C THR A 113 9.48 6.55 7.30
N THR A 114 9.34 5.40 7.96
CA THR A 114 9.89 5.22 9.32
C THR A 114 11.39 5.48 9.36
N VAL A 115 11.92 5.79 10.55
CA VAL A 115 13.37 5.91 10.75
C VAL A 115 13.96 4.53 11.00
N ASN A 116 14.80 4.07 10.07
CA ASN A 116 15.55 2.82 10.14
C ASN A 116 17.00 3.14 9.77
N ASP A 117 17.96 2.44 10.39
CA ASP A 117 19.39 2.71 10.21
C ASP A 117 19.77 4.22 10.29
N ARG A 118 19.15 4.91 11.27
CA ARG A 118 19.36 6.34 11.59
C ARG A 118 18.89 7.35 10.52
N HIS A 119 18.22 6.93 9.46
CA HIS A 119 17.67 7.84 8.44
C HIS A 119 16.26 7.44 8.00
N ALA A 120 15.67 8.25 7.13
CA ALA A 120 14.35 8.02 6.56
C ALA A 120 14.23 8.78 5.24
N HIS A 121 13.44 8.25 4.31
CA HIS A 121 13.32 8.81 2.98
C HIS A 121 11.97 9.49 2.75
N ASN A 122 12.00 10.58 2.00
CA ASN A 122 10.77 11.17 1.45
C ASN A 122 10.22 10.25 0.35
N TYR A 123 8.91 10.20 0.18
CA TYR A 123 8.27 9.57 -0.97
C TYR A 123 7.15 10.43 -1.52
N ARG A 124 6.87 10.24 -2.81
CA ARG A 124 5.69 10.78 -3.49
C ARG A 124 5.30 9.84 -4.62
N PHE A 125 4.03 9.51 -4.73
CA PHE A 125 3.54 8.64 -5.80
C PHE A 125 2.04 8.89 -6.05
N ALA A 126 1.55 8.35 -7.15
CA ALA A 126 0.13 8.23 -7.43
C ALA A 126 -0.26 6.76 -7.37
N THR A 127 -1.49 6.48 -6.94
CA THR A 127 -2.09 5.16 -7.14
C THR A 127 -2.27 4.87 -8.62
N LEU A 128 -2.38 3.59 -8.99
CA LEU A 128 -2.81 3.19 -10.32
C LEU A 128 -4.30 3.51 -10.52
N ILE A 129 -4.70 3.63 -11.78
CA ILE A 129 -6.03 4.07 -12.19
C ILE A 129 -7.13 3.10 -11.73
N GLU A 130 -8.27 3.65 -11.31
CA GLU A 130 -9.48 2.82 -11.12
C GLU A 130 -9.91 2.19 -12.45
N ASN A 131 -10.31 0.91 -12.40
CA ASN A 131 -10.91 0.19 -13.53
C ASN A 131 -10.10 0.33 -14.85
N PRO A 132 -8.84 -0.15 -14.89
CA PRO A 132 -7.95 0.03 -16.03
C PRO A 132 -8.40 -0.69 -17.31
N VAL A 133 -9.37 -1.61 -17.21
CA VAL A 133 -9.84 -2.46 -18.31
C VAL A 133 -11.12 -1.94 -18.97
N ALA A 134 -11.77 -0.93 -18.41
CA ALA A 134 -12.93 -0.31 -19.03
C ALA A 134 -12.46 0.71 -20.08
N PHE A 135 -12.60 0.32 -21.36
CA PHE A 135 -12.25 1.13 -22.53
C PHE A 135 -13.48 1.72 -23.25
N ARG A 136 -14.69 1.52 -22.71
CA ARG A 136 -15.93 2.04 -23.31
C ARG A 136 -16.39 3.27 -22.55
N ASP A 137 -16.64 4.34 -23.29
CA ASP A 137 -17.19 5.61 -22.80
C ASP A 137 -18.71 5.47 -22.56
N GLU A 138 -19.13 4.50 -21.75
CA GLU A 138 -20.54 4.32 -21.36
C GLU A 138 -20.98 5.33 -20.28
#